data_AF-A0A386H135-F1
#
_entry.id   AF-A0A386H135-F1
#
_cell.length_a   1.000
_cell.length_b   1.000
_cell.length_c   1.000
_cell.angle_alpha   90.00
_cell.angle_beta   90.00
_cell.angle_gamma   90.00
#
_symmetry.space_group_name_H-M   'P 1'
#
loop_
_entity.id
_entity.type
_entity.pdbx_description
1 polymer ?
#
loop_
_entity_poly.entity_id
_entity_poly.type
_entity_poly.pdbx_seq_one_letter_code
_entity_poly.pdbx_strand_id
1 'polypeptide(L)'
;MKNRIRIIIVVVFSFLFQLVSASISKIYAASYPNADVVNDGFSNNALNFKNPIAIGIVGILVLLFIGAVVFKKLKRKYIHGFGRIELNIMDEDTSEVLKAQFRNLNNYSGSFTLFEVLEFKEEYEEAKNLKFVFRNDDGIEVVNKSECIVERSGRRLDSGYRVVLYDKNRITVLLNKIPKSIIVEFHTK
;
A
#
# COMPACT_ATOMS: atom_id res chain seq x y z
N MET A 1 5.73 0.70 14.63
CA MET A 1 4.77 1.13 13.57
C MET A 1 3.34 1.40 14.08
N LYS A 2 2.81 0.62 15.03
CA LYS A 2 1.44 0.75 15.59
C LYS A 2 1.10 2.13 16.20
N ASN A 3 2.07 2.81 16.82
CA ASN A 3 1.83 4.08 17.51
C ASN A 3 1.74 5.29 16.56
N ARG A 4 2.47 5.28 15.44
CA ARG A 4 2.44 6.38 14.45
C ARG A 4 1.08 6.47 13.75
N ILE A 5 0.44 5.32 13.49
CA ILE A 5 -0.90 5.24 12.87
C ILE A 5 -1.99 5.73 13.83
N ARG A 6 -1.88 5.42 15.14
CA ARG A 6 -2.83 5.93 16.15
C ARG A 6 -2.79 7.45 16.26
N ILE A 7 -1.60 8.05 16.22
CA ILE A 7 -1.43 9.51 16.29
C ILE A 7 -2.06 10.19 15.07
N ILE A 8 -1.83 9.67 13.85
CA ILE A 8 -2.42 10.25 12.63
C ILE A 8 -3.95 10.19 12.67
N ILE A 9 -4.53 9.06 13.12
CA ILE A 9 -5.99 8.92 13.24
C ILE A 9 -6.56 9.93 14.25
N VAL A 10 -5.92 10.10 15.41
CA VAL A 10 -6.37 11.05 16.43
C VAL A 10 -6.26 12.49 15.94
N VAL A 11 -5.19 12.85 15.22
CA VAL A 11 -4.99 14.19 14.67
C VAL A 11 -6.02 14.50 13.59
N VAL A 12 -6.26 13.58 12.66
CA VAL A 12 -7.26 13.74 11.59
C VAL A 12 -8.66 13.83 12.18
N PHE A 13 -8.98 13.03 13.19
CA PHE A 13 -10.28 13.07 13.86
C PHE A 13 -10.49 14.36 14.65
N SER A 14 -9.46 14.85 15.36
CA SER A 14 -9.49 16.14 16.06
C SER A 14 -9.69 17.32 15.11
N PHE A 15 -9.00 17.31 13.97
CA PHE A 15 -9.12 18.37 12.96
C PHE A 15 -10.50 18.38 12.29
N LEU A 16 -11.04 17.20 11.98
CA LEU A 16 -12.41 17.05 11.47
C LEU A 16 -13.45 17.50 12.51
N PHE A 17 -13.24 17.20 13.79
CA PHE A 17 -14.14 17.63 14.87
C PHE A 17 -14.17 19.16 15.00
N GLN A 18 -13.02 19.83 14.93
CA GLN A 18 -12.94 21.30 14.97
C GLN A 18 -13.61 21.98 13.76
N LEU A 19 -13.48 21.39 12.56
CA LEU A 19 -14.13 21.88 11.35
C LEU A 19 -15.67 21.75 11.41
N VAL A 20 -16.14 20.64 11.96
CA VAL A 20 -17.58 20.40 12.15
C VAL A 20 -18.15 21.34 13.22
N SER A 21 -17.46 21.51 14.36
CA SER A 21 -17.94 22.41 15.43
C SER A 21 -17.98 23.87 15.00
N ALA A 22 -17.00 24.34 14.23
CA ALA A 22 -16.96 25.70 13.69
C ALA A 22 -18.05 25.97 12.64
N SER A 23 -18.50 24.93 11.93
CA SER A 23 -19.60 25.04 10.97
C SER A 23 -20.96 25.07 11.68
N ILE A 24 -21.11 24.28 12.74
CA ILE A 24 -22.32 24.23 13.57
C ILE A 24 -22.57 25.58 14.27
N SER A 25 -21.55 26.21 14.85
CA SER A 25 -21.72 27.50 15.56
C SER A 25 -22.16 28.64 14.64
N LYS A 26 -21.68 28.66 13.39
CA LYS A 26 -22.12 29.63 12.36
C LYS A 26 -23.56 29.41 11.91
N ILE A 27 -24.03 28.16 11.91
CA ILE A 27 -25.41 27.80 11.54
C ILE A 27 -26.40 28.18 12.66
N TYR A 28 -26.03 28.00 13.93
CA TYR A 28 -26.86 28.41 15.06
C TYR A 28 -26.98 29.94 15.17
N ALA A 29 -25.90 30.69 14.90
CA ALA A 29 -25.94 32.16 14.88
C ALA A 29 -26.80 32.74 13.74
N ALA A 30 -27.00 31.97 12.65
CA ALA A 30 -27.81 32.40 11.50
C ALA A 30 -29.30 32.03 11.59
N SER A 31 -29.72 31.24 12.59
CA SER A 31 -31.09 30.68 12.67
C SER A 31 -32.07 31.49 13.54
N TYR A 32 -31.70 32.68 14.02
CA TYR A 32 -32.63 33.58 14.74
C TYR A 32 -32.51 35.06 14.31
N PRO A 33 -33.05 35.45 13.16
CA PRO A 33 -33.64 36.76 12.98
C PRO A 33 -35.17 36.60 12.91
N ASN A 34 -35.86 37.32 13.80
CA ASN A 34 -37.30 37.62 13.85
C ASN A 34 -38.26 36.84 12.93
N ALA A 35 -39.23 36.18 13.56
CA ALA A 35 -40.34 35.48 12.92
C ALA A 35 -41.26 36.45 12.16
N ASP A 36 -41.56 36.13 10.89
CA ASP A 36 -42.78 36.51 10.20
C ASP A 36 -43.20 35.42 9.21
N VAL A 37 -44.51 35.23 9.13
CA VAL A 37 -45.28 34.15 8.47
C VAL A 37 -45.27 34.28 6.94
N VAL A 38 -45.29 33.16 6.19
CA VAL A 38 -46.16 32.92 5.01
C VAL A 38 -46.05 31.46 4.51
N ASN A 39 -47.21 30.91 4.20
CA ASN A 39 -47.54 29.61 3.63
C ASN A 39 -47.22 29.55 2.12
N ASP A 40 -46.94 28.35 1.59
CA ASP A 40 -47.47 27.84 0.30
C ASP A 40 -46.51 26.85 -0.40
N GLY A 41 -47.10 25.76 -0.90
CA GLY A 41 -46.69 25.18 -2.19
C GLY A 41 -45.76 23.97 -2.15
N PHE A 42 -46.34 22.79 -2.41
CA PHE A 42 -45.63 21.58 -2.86
C PHE A 42 -44.61 21.92 -3.97
N SER A 43 -43.32 21.70 -3.72
CA SER A 43 -42.27 21.86 -4.72
C SER A 43 -41.24 20.73 -4.59
N ASN A 44 -41.23 19.88 -5.62
CA ASN A 44 -40.17 19.01 -6.13
C ASN A 44 -39.00 18.68 -5.17
N ASN A 45 -38.81 17.38 -4.91
CA ASN A 45 -37.74 16.77 -4.12
C ASN A 45 -36.31 17.00 -4.69
N ALA A 46 -35.90 18.24 -4.86
CA ALA A 46 -34.50 18.62 -4.90
C ALA A 46 -34.05 18.80 -3.44
N LEU A 47 -32.95 18.15 -3.06
CA LEU A 47 -32.33 18.29 -1.73
C LEU A 47 -32.12 19.79 -1.43
N ASN A 48 -33.00 20.35 -0.60
CA ASN A 48 -32.92 21.74 -0.18
C ASN A 48 -31.78 21.85 0.85
N PHE A 49 -30.58 22.19 0.39
CA PHE A 49 -29.36 22.37 1.19
C PHE A 49 -29.42 23.52 2.21
N LYS A 50 -30.59 24.15 2.41
CA LYS A 50 -30.82 25.14 3.48
C LYS A 50 -31.27 24.51 4.81
N ASN A 51 -31.70 23.25 4.81
CA ASN A 51 -32.16 22.58 6.03
C ASN A 51 -30.96 21.96 6.77
N PRO A 52 -30.62 22.41 7.99
CA PRO A 52 -29.44 21.91 8.73
C PRO A 52 -29.53 20.41 9.01
N ILE A 53 -30.74 19.87 9.11
CA ILE A 53 -31.02 18.44 9.27
C ILE A 53 -30.60 17.65 8.02
N ALA A 54 -30.87 18.16 6.82
CA ALA A 54 -30.51 17.50 5.57
C ALA A 54 -28.98 17.47 5.37
N ILE A 55 -28.29 18.55 5.74
CA ILE A 55 -26.81 18.63 5.72
C ILE A 55 -26.21 17.61 6.71
N GLY A 56 -26.79 17.49 7.91
CA GLY A 56 -26.36 16.52 8.92
C GLY A 56 -26.45 15.07 8.43
N ILE A 57 -27.56 14.71 7.77
CA ILE A 57 -27.77 13.35 7.22
C ILE A 57 -26.75 13.05 6.12
N VAL A 58 -26.52 13.99 5.20
CA VAL A 58 -25.53 13.83 4.13
C VAL A 58 -24.11 13.69 4.70
N GLY A 59 -23.76 14.47 5.73
CA GLY A 59 -22.46 14.38 6.41
C GLY A 59 -22.22 13.01 7.04
N ILE A 60 -23.22 12.43 7.72
CA ILE A 60 -23.13 11.09 8.32
C ILE A 60 -22.96 10.02 7.24
N LEU A 61 -23.69 10.10 6.13
CA LEU A 61 -23.58 9.15 5.02
C LEU A 61 -22.19 9.16 4.37
N VAL A 62 -21.60 10.33 4.16
CA VAL A 62 -20.23 10.45 3.63
C VAL A 62 -19.21 9.86 4.59
N LEU A 63 -19.35 10.11 5.90
CA LEU A 63 -18.45 9.57 6.92
C LEU A 63 -18.51 8.04 6.99
N LEU A 64 -19.72 7.45 6.94
CA LEU A 64 -19.91 6.01 6.90
C LEU A 64 -19.32 5.38 5.64
N PHE A 65 -19.47 6.03 4.48
CA PHE A 65 -18.90 5.56 3.22
C PHE A 65 -17.36 5.54 3.27
N ILE A 66 -16.74 6.61 3.76
CA ILE A 66 -15.28 6.67 3.95
C ILE A 66 -14.83 5.59 4.93
N GLY A 67 -15.53 5.44 6.06
CA GLY A 67 -15.27 4.42 7.07
C GLY A 67 -15.31 2.99 6.48
N ALA A 68 -16.33 2.69 5.68
CA ALA A 68 -16.49 1.39 5.03
C ALA A 68 -15.36 1.09 4.02
N VAL A 69 -14.97 2.07 3.21
CA VAL A 69 -13.87 1.92 2.23
C VAL A 69 -12.53 1.68 2.94
N VAL A 70 -12.25 2.46 4.00
CA VAL A 70 -11.03 2.31 4.81
C VAL A 70 -11.00 0.94 5.51
N PHE A 71 -12.12 0.54 6.13
CA PHE A 71 -12.25 -0.75 6.80
C PHE A 71 -12.05 -1.94 5.85
N LYS A 72 -12.59 -1.86 4.63
CA LYS A 72 -12.41 -2.89 3.60
C LYS A 72 -10.96 -3.00 3.13
N LYS A 73 -10.22 -1.88 3.03
CA LYS A 73 -8.79 -1.89 2.72
C LYS A 73 -7.94 -2.47 3.86
N LEU A 74 -8.32 -2.21 5.11
CA LEU A 74 -7.63 -2.72 6.31
C LEU A 74 -7.80 -4.24 6.50
N LYS A 75 -8.92 -4.82 6.04
CA LYS A 75 -9.22 -6.25 6.19
C LYS A 75 -8.45 -7.20 5.26
N ARG A 76 -7.50 -6.72 4.45
CA ARG A 76 -6.66 -7.63 3.65
C ARG A 76 -5.92 -8.59 4.59
N LYS A 77 -6.32 -9.87 4.57
CA LYS A 77 -5.59 -10.93 5.27
C LYS A 77 -4.21 -11.03 4.62
N TYR A 78 -3.18 -10.69 5.38
CA TYR A 78 -1.82 -10.89 4.93
C TYR A 78 -1.50 -12.38 4.98
N ILE A 79 -0.98 -12.89 3.87
CA ILE A 79 -0.51 -14.26 3.78
C ILE A 79 0.78 -14.34 4.60
N HIS A 80 0.90 -15.35 5.46
CA HIS A 80 2.13 -15.58 6.20
C HIS A 80 3.23 -16.00 5.21
N GLY A 81 4.46 -15.51 5.41
CA GLY A 81 5.56 -15.88 4.54
C GLY A 81 5.87 -17.38 4.64
N PHE A 82 6.36 -17.94 3.55
CA PHE A 82 6.69 -19.37 3.44
C PHE A 82 7.88 -19.57 2.50
N GLY A 83 8.54 -20.72 2.66
CA GLY A 83 9.67 -21.10 1.83
C GLY A 83 10.96 -20.35 2.15
N ARG A 84 11.87 -20.37 1.19
CA ARG A 84 13.17 -19.69 1.27
C ARG A 84 13.55 -19.17 -0.12
N ILE A 85 14.43 -18.19 -0.15
CA ILE A 85 15.11 -17.79 -1.38
C ILE A 85 16.58 -18.10 -1.30
N GLU A 86 17.15 -18.40 -2.44
CA GLU A 86 18.58 -18.48 -2.68
C GLU A 86 19.00 -17.24 -3.48
N LEU A 87 20.05 -16.60 -3.00
CA LEU A 87 20.64 -15.40 -3.58
C LEU A 87 22.05 -15.73 -4.04
N ASN A 88 22.27 -15.69 -5.35
CA ASN A 88 23.60 -15.79 -5.95
C ASN A 88 23.96 -14.43 -6.52
N ILE A 89 24.99 -13.80 -5.96
CA ILE A 89 25.41 -12.44 -6.33
C ILE A 89 26.69 -12.56 -7.14
N MET A 90 26.70 -11.96 -8.32
CA MET A 90 27.85 -11.91 -9.23
C MET A 90 28.31 -10.48 -9.39
N ASP A 91 29.63 -10.28 -9.35
CA ASP A 91 30.26 -9.05 -9.80
C ASP A 91 30.41 -9.09 -11.32
N GLU A 92 29.83 -8.13 -12.03
CA GLU A 92 29.83 -8.08 -13.49
C GLU A 92 31.19 -7.65 -14.06
N ASP A 93 32.00 -6.93 -13.29
CA ASP A 93 33.31 -6.47 -13.75
C ASP A 93 34.36 -7.58 -13.61
N THR A 94 34.33 -8.34 -12.50
CA THR A 94 35.32 -9.40 -12.23
C THR A 94 34.83 -10.81 -12.58
N SER A 95 33.54 -10.97 -12.87
CA SER A 95 32.87 -12.28 -13.00
C SER A 95 32.98 -13.16 -11.74
N GLU A 96 33.33 -12.58 -10.59
CA GLU A 96 33.39 -13.30 -9.32
C GLU A 96 31.99 -13.53 -8.77
N VAL A 97 31.69 -14.79 -8.40
CA VAL A 97 30.43 -15.18 -7.80
C VAL A 97 30.61 -15.31 -6.29
N LEU A 98 29.85 -14.52 -5.54
CA LEU A 98 29.80 -14.63 -4.08
C LEU A 98 29.11 -15.95 -3.69
N LYS A 99 29.48 -16.48 -2.52
CA LYS A 99 28.86 -17.68 -1.97
C LYS A 99 27.35 -17.50 -1.87
N ALA A 100 26.61 -18.49 -2.37
CA ALA A 100 25.16 -18.56 -2.31
C ALA A 100 24.64 -18.29 -0.90
N GLN A 101 23.65 -17.41 -0.78
CA GLN A 101 23.03 -17.02 0.48
C GLN A 101 21.58 -17.47 0.52
N PHE A 102 21.21 -18.20 1.57
CA PHE A 102 19.84 -18.62 1.79
C PHE A 102 19.15 -17.71 2.79
N ARG A 103 17.90 -17.32 2.49
CA ARG A 103 17.07 -16.49 3.38
C ARG A 103 15.71 -17.14 3.57
N ASN A 104 15.36 -17.37 4.83
CA ASN A 104 14.08 -17.94 5.21
C ASN A 104 12.99 -16.86 5.17
N LEU A 105 11.85 -17.18 4.57
CA LEU A 105 10.77 -16.22 4.36
C LEU A 105 9.65 -16.29 5.43
N ASN A 106 9.72 -17.24 6.38
CA ASN A 106 8.67 -17.43 7.40
C ASN A 106 8.48 -16.21 8.32
N ASN A 107 9.46 -15.31 8.42
CA ASN A 107 9.37 -14.12 9.27
C ASN A 107 8.66 -12.94 8.59
N TYR A 108 8.31 -13.06 7.30
CA TYR A 108 7.66 -12.01 6.53
C TYR A 108 6.13 -12.21 6.50
N SER A 109 5.40 -11.16 6.13
CA SER A 109 3.95 -11.24 5.95
C SER A 109 3.49 -10.35 4.81
N GLY A 110 2.68 -10.92 3.90
CA GLY A 110 2.16 -10.27 2.71
C GLY A 110 3.20 -10.08 1.60
N SER A 111 4.35 -9.48 1.92
CA SER A 111 5.44 -9.26 0.98
C SER A 111 6.78 -9.04 1.67
N PHE A 112 7.86 -9.12 0.91
CA PHE A 112 9.20 -8.65 1.27
C PHE A 112 9.84 -7.93 0.08
N THR A 113 10.94 -7.22 0.30
CA THR A 113 11.72 -6.58 -0.77
C THR A 113 13.07 -7.27 -0.95
N LEU A 114 13.68 -7.12 -2.13
CA LEU A 114 15.04 -7.64 -2.37
C LEU A 114 16.05 -7.00 -1.40
N PHE A 115 15.90 -5.70 -1.12
CA PHE A 115 16.74 -4.98 -0.16
C PHE A 115 16.67 -5.55 1.27
N GLU A 116 15.48 -5.95 1.73
CA GLU A 116 15.30 -6.57 3.05
C GLU A 116 16.04 -7.90 3.19
N VAL A 117 15.93 -8.77 2.18
CA VAL A 117 16.59 -10.09 2.20
C VAL A 117 18.10 -10.01 1.97
N LEU A 118 18.56 -8.91 1.38
CA LEU A 118 19.98 -8.51 1.30
C LEU A 118 20.45 -7.73 2.54
N GLU A 119 19.69 -7.80 3.65
CA GLU A 119 20.07 -7.24 4.95
C GLU A 119 20.25 -5.71 4.97
N PHE A 120 19.57 -4.99 4.07
CA PHE A 120 19.57 -3.53 4.02
C PHE A 120 20.95 -2.89 3.81
N LYS A 121 21.91 -3.61 3.20
CA LYS A 121 23.21 -3.03 2.86
C LYS A 121 23.05 -1.93 1.82
N GLU A 122 23.61 -0.75 2.09
CA GLU A 122 23.48 0.45 1.25
C GLU A 122 23.83 0.21 -0.23
N GLU A 123 24.78 -0.70 -0.50
CA GLU A 123 25.14 -1.14 -1.86
C GLU A 123 23.94 -1.63 -2.70
N TYR A 124 22.89 -2.14 -2.05
CA TYR A 124 21.67 -2.66 -2.71
C TYR A 124 20.45 -1.74 -2.57
N GLU A 125 20.64 -0.47 -2.18
CA GLU A 125 19.52 0.43 -1.90
C GLU A 125 18.56 0.60 -3.09
N GLU A 126 19.07 0.58 -4.33
CA GLU A 126 18.22 0.66 -5.51
C GLU A 126 17.17 -0.46 -5.60
N ALA A 127 17.43 -1.63 -5.00
CA ALA A 127 16.51 -2.77 -4.99
C ALA A 127 15.36 -2.64 -3.96
N LYS A 128 15.27 -1.52 -3.23
CA LYS A 128 14.26 -1.26 -2.19
C LYS A 128 12.81 -1.33 -2.69
N ASN A 129 12.60 -1.00 -3.96
CA ASN A 129 11.26 -1.02 -4.58
C ASN A 129 11.00 -2.28 -5.44
N LEU A 130 11.92 -3.25 -5.43
CA LEU A 130 11.70 -4.58 -6.01
C LEU A 130 11.07 -5.49 -4.94
N LYS A 131 9.78 -5.78 -5.12
CA LYS A 131 8.95 -6.45 -4.11
C LYS A 131 8.54 -7.85 -4.55
N PHE A 132 8.52 -8.78 -3.61
CA PHE A 132 7.97 -10.12 -3.74
C PHE A 132 6.73 -10.23 -2.86
N VAL A 133 5.59 -10.53 -3.46
CA VAL A 133 4.28 -10.61 -2.79
C VAL A 133 3.87 -12.07 -2.69
N PHE A 134 3.63 -12.56 -1.47
CA PHE A 134 3.14 -13.93 -1.27
C PHE A 134 1.75 -14.09 -1.87
N ARG A 135 1.49 -15.25 -2.46
CA ARG A 135 0.19 -15.63 -3.03
C ARG A 135 -0.39 -16.85 -2.30
N ASN A 136 -1.68 -17.10 -2.50
CA ASN A 136 -2.38 -18.22 -1.88
C ASN A 136 -2.14 -19.56 -2.61
N ASP A 137 -1.47 -19.54 -3.76
CA ASP A 137 -1.14 -20.70 -4.59
C ASP A 137 0.33 -21.12 -4.44
N ASP A 138 0.91 -20.90 -3.25
CA ASP A 138 2.30 -21.21 -2.91
C ASP A 138 3.36 -20.57 -3.85
N GLY A 139 2.97 -19.49 -4.53
CA GLY A 139 3.86 -18.68 -5.37
C GLY A 139 4.20 -17.33 -4.74
N ILE A 140 5.27 -16.71 -5.26
CA ILE A 140 5.60 -15.30 -4.99
C ILE A 140 5.51 -14.48 -6.28
N GLU A 141 4.77 -13.38 -6.24
CA GLU A 141 4.65 -12.43 -7.35
C GLU A 141 5.74 -11.36 -7.26
N VAL A 142 6.48 -11.20 -8.34
CA VAL A 142 7.51 -10.16 -8.49
C VAL A 142 6.85 -8.88 -9.00
N VAL A 143 7.03 -7.81 -8.24
CA VAL A 143 6.54 -6.47 -8.55
C VAL A 143 7.74 -5.53 -8.56
N ASN A 144 8.20 -5.20 -9.77
CA ASN A 144 9.31 -4.27 -9.94
C ASN A 144 8.80 -2.82 -10.01
N LYS A 145 9.18 -2.00 -9.03
CA LYS A 145 9.04 -0.54 -9.04
C LYS A 145 10.38 0.16 -8.76
N SER A 146 11.49 -0.58 -8.81
CA SER A 146 12.82 -0.01 -8.73
C SER A 146 13.34 0.34 -10.12
N GLU A 147 14.54 0.92 -10.14
CA GLU A 147 15.28 1.16 -11.37
C GLU A 147 15.93 -0.13 -11.91
N CYS A 148 16.13 -1.14 -11.06
CA CYS A 148 16.76 -2.42 -11.42
C CYS A 148 16.08 -3.08 -12.62
N ILE A 149 16.88 -3.73 -13.47
CA ILE A 149 16.36 -4.52 -14.59
C ILE A 149 16.12 -5.95 -14.09
N VAL A 150 14.91 -6.47 -14.29
CA VAL A 150 14.57 -7.85 -13.94
C VAL A 150 14.44 -8.67 -15.21
N GLU A 151 15.12 -9.80 -15.24
CA GLU A 151 15.13 -10.73 -16.35
C GLU A 151 14.62 -12.10 -15.91
N ARG A 152 13.88 -12.76 -16.81
CA ARG A 152 13.51 -14.17 -16.68
C ARG A 152 14.01 -14.91 -17.90
N SER A 153 14.85 -15.92 -17.68
CA SER A 153 15.46 -16.70 -18.77
C SER A 153 16.17 -15.83 -19.82
N GLY A 154 16.87 -14.78 -19.37
CA GLY A 154 17.59 -13.83 -20.23
C GLY A 154 16.72 -12.81 -20.96
N ARG A 155 15.40 -12.76 -20.67
CA ARG A 155 14.50 -11.77 -21.25
C ARG A 155 14.10 -10.74 -20.20
N ARG A 156 14.31 -9.46 -20.52
CA ARG A 156 13.86 -8.34 -19.70
C ARG A 156 12.33 -8.35 -19.53
N LEU A 157 11.89 -8.06 -18.33
CA LEU A 157 10.47 -7.93 -17.99
C LEU A 157 10.10 -6.45 -17.99
N ASP A 158 9.14 -6.05 -18.83
CA ASP A 158 8.68 -4.66 -18.87
C ASP A 158 7.93 -4.28 -17.59
N SER A 159 7.89 -2.97 -17.31
CA SER A 159 7.20 -2.32 -16.20
C SER A 159 5.67 -2.47 -16.31
N GLY A 160 5.17 -3.66 -15.97
CA GLY A 160 3.76 -4.01 -16.05
C GLY A 160 3.51 -5.52 -16.04
N TYR A 161 4.52 -6.31 -16.40
CA TYR A 161 4.44 -7.76 -16.31
C TYR A 161 4.48 -8.20 -14.85
N ARG A 162 3.46 -8.98 -14.47
CA ARG A 162 3.42 -9.69 -13.19
C ARG A 162 4.04 -11.05 -13.43
N VAL A 163 5.22 -11.28 -12.86
CA VAL A 163 5.89 -12.57 -12.94
C VAL A 163 5.70 -13.30 -11.64
N VAL A 164 5.32 -14.56 -11.72
CA VAL A 164 5.14 -15.42 -10.55
C VAL A 164 6.26 -16.45 -10.53
N LEU A 165 6.91 -16.58 -9.37
CA LEU A 165 7.86 -17.63 -9.08
C LEU A 165 7.16 -18.70 -8.25
N TYR A 166 7.13 -19.90 -8.80
CA TYR A 166 6.81 -21.13 -8.09
C TYR A 166 8.13 -21.79 -7.66
N ASP A 167 8.05 -22.97 -7.05
CA ASP A 167 9.25 -23.71 -6.62
C ASP A 167 10.29 -23.84 -7.74
N LYS A 168 11.56 -23.57 -7.40
CA LYS A 168 12.75 -23.58 -8.26
C LYS A 168 12.71 -22.60 -9.44
N ASN A 169 11.71 -21.73 -9.51
CA ASN A 169 11.75 -20.65 -10.49
C ASN A 169 12.74 -19.59 -10.03
N ARG A 170 13.48 -19.05 -11.00
CA ARG A 170 14.45 -17.99 -10.77
C ARG A 170 14.27 -16.79 -11.68
N ILE A 171 14.76 -15.65 -11.21
CA ILE A 171 14.92 -14.42 -11.98
C ILE A 171 16.34 -13.92 -11.79
N THR A 172 16.82 -13.13 -12.75
CA THR A 172 18.05 -12.36 -12.62
C THR A 172 17.68 -10.90 -12.41
N VAL A 173 18.31 -10.24 -11.45
CA VAL A 173 18.16 -8.83 -11.18
C VAL A 173 19.49 -8.17 -11.46
N LEU A 174 19.54 -7.30 -12.46
CA LEU A 174 20.70 -6.49 -12.78
C LEU A 174 20.56 -5.16 -12.05
N LEU A 175 21.62 -4.80 -11.32
CA LEU A 175 21.69 -3.51 -10.65
C LEU A 175 22.26 -2.46 -11.60
N ASN A 176 21.73 -1.25 -11.55
CA ASN A 176 22.14 -0.19 -12.50
C ASN A 176 23.24 0.71 -11.94
N LYS A 177 23.24 0.95 -10.62
CA LYS A 177 24.19 1.84 -9.95
C LYS A 177 25.52 1.17 -9.61
N ILE A 178 25.51 -0.15 -9.49
CA ILE A 178 26.70 -0.96 -9.20
C ILE A 178 26.79 -2.13 -10.19
N PRO A 179 28.01 -2.57 -10.57
CA PRO A 179 28.23 -3.64 -11.53
C PRO A 179 28.00 -5.01 -10.86
N LYS A 180 26.78 -5.27 -10.41
CA LYS A 180 26.41 -6.54 -9.80
C LYS A 180 25.08 -7.04 -10.35
N SER A 181 24.99 -8.36 -10.50
CA SER A 181 23.72 -9.04 -10.72
C SER A 181 23.41 -10.02 -9.60
N ILE A 182 22.12 -10.28 -9.43
CA ILE A 182 21.61 -11.13 -8.37
C ILE A 182 20.62 -12.11 -8.99
N ILE A 183 20.97 -13.40 -8.97
CA ILE A 183 20.03 -14.47 -9.26
C ILE A 183 19.24 -14.74 -7.98
N VAL A 184 17.92 -14.63 -8.08
CA VAL A 184 16.98 -14.93 -7.01
C VAL A 184 16.22 -16.19 -7.40
N GLU A 185 16.43 -17.29 -6.68
CA GLU A 185 15.69 -18.54 -6.86
C GLU A 185 14.77 -18.79 -5.66
N PHE A 186 13.51 -19.11 -5.94
CA PHE A 186 12.51 -19.38 -4.90
C PHE A 186 12.38 -20.88 -4.65
N HIS A 187 12.36 -21.28 -3.38
CA HIS A 187 12.17 -22.67 -2.96
C HIS A 187 10.97 -22.75 -2.02
N THR A 188 9.98 -23.55 -2.40
CA THR A 188 8.88 -23.89 -1.49
C THR A 188 9.35 -24.98 -0.51
N LYS A 189 8.64 -25.09 0.61
CA LYS A 189 9.04 -25.96 1.74
C LYS A 189 8.70 -27.43 1.49
#